data_AF-A0A2U8PN79-F1
#
_entry.id   AF-A0A2U8PN79-F1
#
_cell.length_a   1.000
_cell.length_b   1.000
_cell.length_c   1.000
_cell.angle_alpha   90.00
_cell.angle_beta   90.00
_cell.angle_gamma   90.00
#
_symmetry.space_group_name_H-M   'P 1'
#
loop_
_entity.id
_entity.type
_entity.pdbx_description
1 polymer ?
#
loop_
_entity_poly.entity_id
_entity_poly.type
_entity_poly.pdbx_seq_one_letter_code
_entity_poly.pdbx_strand_id
1 'polypeptide(L)'
;MISSAHARTVANLAAASCLALLLGACGGGLSLPSFSSSSPPPEAEPGTGPEMPATIRADEIVGRWGLASFQNPADRARTEAAARAQCKNPYVITAGSSGGVIMHLADQATPQELRLKGSPSGKNYIGPAGPTPGEQDREIVSFDGRVLITRFIDKDAATRYGNMVYVRCAPRA
;
A
#
# COMPACT_ATOMS: atom_id res chain seq x y z
N MET A 1 18.01 64.69 -13.62
CA MET A 1 18.23 63.29 -14.05
C MET A 1 17.23 62.43 -13.30
N ILE A 2 16.04 62.29 -13.87
CA ILE A 2 14.96 61.46 -13.31
C ILE A 2 14.98 60.17 -14.12
N SER A 3 14.68 59.05 -13.46
CA SER A 3 14.22 57.79 -14.08
C SER A 3 15.24 56.66 -14.19
N SER A 4 15.08 55.67 -13.31
CA SER A 4 15.29 54.25 -13.61
C SER A 4 14.55 53.34 -12.61
N ALA A 5 14.21 53.85 -11.42
CA ALA A 5 13.51 53.07 -10.38
C ALA A 5 11.99 52.95 -10.61
N HIS A 6 11.33 53.98 -11.16
CA HIS A 6 9.86 53.97 -11.33
C HIS A 6 9.37 53.12 -12.51
N ALA A 7 10.23 52.78 -13.47
CA ALA A 7 9.87 51.92 -14.60
C ALA A 7 9.67 50.45 -14.19
N ARG A 8 10.40 49.98 -13.17
CA ARG A 8 10.33 48.59 -12.70
C ARG A 8 9.07 48.30 -11.88
N THR A 9 8.56 49.29 -11.16
CA THR A 9 7.38 49.14 -10.30
C THR A 9 6.08 49.11 -11.12
N VAL A 10 6.02 49.83 -12.25
CA VAL A 10 4.84 49.85 -13.13
C VAL A 10 4.68 48.52 -13.90
N ALA A 11 5.79 47.88 -14.28
CA ALA A 11 5.76 46.58 -14.96
C ALA A 11 5.18 45.44 -14.08
N ASN A 12 5.49 45.44 -12.79
CA ASN A 12 5.02 44.41 -11.86
C ASN A 12 3.52 44.54 -11.51
N LEU A 13 2.94 45.75 -11.58
CA LEU A 13 1.51 46.00 -11.35
C LEU A 13 0.63 45.67 -12.58
N ALA A 14 1.18 45.72 -13.79
CA ALA A 14 0.46 45.34 -15.01
C ALA A 14 0.32 43.82 -15.18
N ALA A 15 1.29 43.04 -14.69
CA ALA A 15 1.24 41.57 -14.73
C ALA A 15 0.16 40.99 -13.80
N ALA A 16 -0.15 41.67 -12.69
CA ALA A 16 -1.15 41.23 -11.72
C ALA A 16 -2.61 41.45 -12.17
N SER A 17 -2.85 42.31 -13.17
CA SER A 17 -4.20 42.66 -13.65
C SER A 17 -4.66 41.89 -14.89
N CYS A 18 -3.78 41.13 -15.55
CA CYS A 18 -4.14 40.29 -16.70
C CYS A 18 -4.57 38.86 -16.33
N LEU A 19 -4.32 38.40 -15.10
CA LEU A 19 -4.66 37.04 -14.67
C LEU A 19 -6.11 36.88 -14.16
N ALA A 20 -6.81 37.99 -13.91
CA ALA A 20 -8.20 37.98 -13.42
C ALA A 20 -9.26 37.81 -14.54
N LEU A 21 -8.86 37.83 -15.82
CA LEU A 21 -9.77 37.70 -16.96
C LEU A 21 -9.87 36.26 -17.54
N LEU A 22 -9.14 35.29 -16.98
CA LEU A 22 -9.14 33.90 -17.47
C LEU A 22 -9.99 32.93 -16.63
N LEU A 23 -10.71 33.42 -15.62
CA LEU A 23 -11.55 32.61 -14.72
C LEU A 23 -13.05 32.65 -15.06
N GLY A 24 -13.43 33.18 -16.23
CA GLY A 24 -14.82 33.46 -16.56
C GLY A 24 -15.30 32.92 -17.92
N ALA A 25 -15.07 31.64 -18.23
CA ALA A 25 -15.75 31.00 -19.36
C ALA A 25 -15.64 29.47 -19.31
N CYS A 26 -16.60 28.79 -18.67
CA CYS A 26 -17.00 27.40 -18.99
C CYS A 26 -18.35 27.08 -18.30
N GLY A 27 -19.34 27.93 -18.52
CA GLY A 27 -20.75 27.59 -18.30
C GLY A 27 -21.46 27.68 -19.64
N GLY A 28 -21.77 26.53 -20.26
CA GLY A 28 -22.61 26.49 -21.46
C GLY A 28 -22.19 25.49 -22.54
N GLY A 29 -22.77 24.30 -22.46
CA GLY A 29 -23.21 23.44 -23.57
C GLY A 29 -22.39 23.38 -24.87
N LEU A 30 -21.60 22.33 -25.01
CA LEU A 30 -21.25 21.76 -26.31
C LEU A 30 -21.66 20.29 -26.34
N SER A 31 -22.78 20.03 -27.01
CA SER A 31 -23.20 18.69 -27.43
C SER A 31 -22.15 18.12 -28.40
N LEU A 32 -21.47 17.05 -27.99
CA LEU A 32 -20.67 16.21 -28.88
C LEU A 32 -21.01 14.73 -28.63
N PRO A 33 -20.93 13.89 -29.68
CA PRO A 33 -21.55 12.58 -29.71
C PRO A 33 -20.83 11.60 -28.79
N SER A 34 -21.64 10.80 -28.11
CA SER A 34 -21.23 9.74 -27.20
C SER A 34 -20.45 8.67 -27.96
N PHE A 35 -19.13 8.64 -27.80
CA PHE A 35 -18.32 7.49 -28.15
C PHE A 35 -18.33 6.56 -26.94
N SER A 36 -19.06 5.46 -27.08
CA SER A 36 -19.08 4.36 -26.11
C SER A 36 -17.69 3.75 -25.97
N SER A 37 -16.92 4.26 -25.02
CA SER A 37 -15.77 3.55 -24.47
C SER A 37 -16.29 2.39 -23.64
N SER A 38 -16.06 1.18 -24.14
CA SER A 38 -16.21 -0.07 -23.39
C SER A 38 -15.22 -0.06 -22.22
N SER A 39 -15.69 0.32 -21.03
CA SER A 39 -14.95 0.14 -19.78
C SER A 39 -14.70 -1.35 -19.54
N PRO A 40 -13.51 -1.76 -19.05
CA PRO A 40 -13.30 -3.13 -18.59
C PRO A 40 -14.27 -3.45 -17.45
N PRO A 41 -14.66 -4.72 -17.25
CA PRO A 41 -15.52 -5.10 -16.14
C PRO A 41 -14.86 -4.70 -14.81
N PRO A 42 -15.61 -4.14 -13.84
CA PRO A 42 -15.09 -3.96 -12.50
C PRO A 42 -14.65 -5.33 -11.95
N GLU A 43 -13.41 -5.41 -11.49
CA GLU A 43 -12.91 -6.56 -10.75
C GLU A 43 -13.81 -6.72 -9.53
N ALA A 44 -14.61 -7.78 -9.50
CA ALA A 44 -15.60 -8.02 -8.45
C ALA A 44 -14.88 -8.02 -7.11
N GLU A 45 -15.25 -7.07 -6.23
CA GLU A 45 -14.74 -7.08 -4.85
C GLU A 45 -15.08 -8.45 -4.24
N PRO A 46 -14.08 -9.23 -3.82
CA PRO A 46 -14.35 -10.53 -3.23
C PRO A 46 -15.19 -10.30 -1.98
N GLY A 47 -16.45 -10.75 -2.02
CA GLY A 47 -17.38 -10.62 -0.91
C GLY A 47 -16.76 -11.15 0.38
N THR A 48 -16.93 -10.40 1.47
CA THR A 48 -16.46 -10.80 2.79
C THR A 48 -17.12 -12.11 3.19
N GLY A 49 -16.31 -13.16 3.38
CA GLY A 49 -16.76 -14.49 3.78
C GLY A 49 -16.45 -14.80 5.24
N PRO A 50 -17.00 -15.90 5.79
CA PRO A 50 -16.57 -16.42 7.08
C PRO A 50 -15.08 -16.75 7.06
N GLU A 51 -14.42 -16.68 8.21
CA GLU A 51 -13.01 -17.04 8.35
C GLU A 51 -12.80 -18.50 7.93
N MET A 52 -11.96 -18.72 6.92
CA MET A 52 -11.54 -20.04 6.48
C MET A 52 -10.06 -20.25 6.82
N PRO A 53 -9.59 -21.49 7.03
CA PRO A 53 -8.17 -21.75 7.18
C PRO A 53 -7.38 -21.29 5.95
N ALA A 54 -6.27 -20.59 6.18
CA ALA A 54 -5.32 -20.27 5.12
C ALA A 54 -4.62 -21.54 4.62
N THR A 55 -4.23 -21.52 3.35
CA THR A 55 -3.33 -22.51 2.74
C THR A 55 -1.90 -22.36 3.26
N ILE A 56 -1.50 -21.13 3.59
CA ILE A 56 -0.21 -20.82 4.23
C ILE A 56 -0.38 -20.96 5.74
N ARG A 57 0.42 -21.84 6.35
CA ARG A 57 0.39 -22.07 7.79
C ARG A 57 1.12 -20.96 8.56
N ALA A 58 0.72 -20.75 9.82
CA ALA A 58 1.35 -19.74 10.68
C ALA A 58 2.85 -20.00 10.89
N ASP A 59 3.24 -21.26 11.10
CA ASP A 59 4.62 -21.69 11.30
C ASP A 59 5.51 -21.45 10.06
N GLU A 60 4.93 -21.47 8.86
CA GLU A 60 5.67 -21.18 7.62
C GLU A 60 6.15 -19.74 7.52
N ILE A 61 5.54 -18.80 8.24
CA ILE A 61 5.96 -17.38 8.23
C ILE A 61 6.65 -16.95 9.53
N VAL A 62 6.69 -17.81 10.55
CA VAL A 62 7.50 -17.58 11.76
C VAL A 62 8.98 -17.51 11.38
N GLY A 63 9.67 -16.51 11.95
CA GLY A 63 11.10 -16.34 11.76
C GLY A 63 11.57 -14.89 11.79
N ARG A 64 12.83 -14.71 11.38
CA ARG A 64 13.52 -13.42 11.29
C ARG A 64 13.48 -12.94 9.84
N TRP A 65 13.04 -11.71 9.64
CA TRP A 65 12.78 -11.12 8.35
C TRP A 65 13.48 -9.78 8.20
N GLY A 66 14.12 -9.54 7.07
CA GLY A 66 14.46 -8.21 6.60
C GLY A 66 13.20 -7.58 6.02
N LEU A 67 12.92 -6.32 6.37
CA LEU A 67 11.68 -5.64 6.02
C LEU A 67 11.95 -4.38 5.20
N ALA A 68 11.20 -4.20 4.13
CA ALA A 68 11.12 -2.96 3.35
C ALA A 68 9.73 -2.86 2.69
N SER A 69 9.49 -1.80 1.91
CA SER A 69 8.27 -1.69 1.11
C SER A 69 8.50 -1.01 -0.24
N PHE A 70 7.58 -1.24 -1.17
CA PHE A 70 7.56 -0.58 -2.48
C PHE A 70 6.14 -0.23 -2.92
N GLN A 71 6.01 0.84 -3.68
CA GLN A 71 4.74 1.23 -4.32
C GLN A 71 4.67 0.69 -5.75
N ASN A 72 5.69 1.00 -6.55
CA ASN A 72 5.77 0.56 -7.94
C ASN A 72 6.31 -0.88 -8.03
N PRO A 73 5.60 -1.83 -8.66
CA PRO A 73 6.08 -3.19 -8.87
C PRO A 73 7.45 -3.29 -9.56
N ALA A 74 7.82 -2.32 -10.39
CA ALA A 74 9.14 -2.27 -11.04
C ALA A 74 10.30 -2.16 -10.03
N ASP A 75 10.04 -1.67 -8.81
CA ASP A 75 11.04 -1.50 -7.76
C ASP A 75 11.25 -2.76 -6.91
N ARG A 76 10.43 -3.81 -7.11
CA ARG A 76 10.40 -5.02 -6.26
C ARG A 76 11.79 -5.61 -6.03
N ALA A 77 12.56 -5.86 -7.10
CA ALA A 77 13.87 -6.51 -6.99
C ALA A 77 14.88 -5.68 -6.16
N ARG A 78 14.86 -4.35 -6.34
CA ARG A 78 15.69 -3.42 -5.55
C ARG A 78 15.27 -3.44 -4.08
N THR A 79 13.96 -3.43 -3.82
CA THR A 79 13.41 -3.43 -2.45
C THR A 79 13.67 -4.74 -1.72
N GLU A 80 13.61 -5.89 -2.41
CA GLU A 80 13.99 -7.19 -1.82
C GLU A 80 15.47 -7.21 -1.38
N ALA A 81 16.37 -6.63 -2.19
CA ALA A 81 17.78 -6.48 -1.82
C ALA A 81 17.97 -5.56 -0.60
N ALA A 82 17.23 -4.44 -0.55
CA ALA A 82 17.24 -3.53 0.60
C ALA A 82 16.68 -4.21 1.87
N ALA A 83 15.57 -4.94 1.77
CA ALA A 83 15.00 -5.72 2.85
C ALA A 83 16.03 -6.71 3.41
N ARG A 84 16.71 -7.47 2.53
CA ARG A 84 17.78 -8.38 2.95
C ARG A 84 18.91 -7.67 3.70
N ALA A 85 19.30 -6.46 3.28
CA ALA A 85 20.32 -5.68 3.97
C ALA A 85 19.89 -5.27 5.41
N GLN A 86 18.58 -5.19 5.69
CA GLN A 86 18.05 -4.93 7.03
C GLN A 86 18.14 -6.11 8.00
N CYS A 87 18.61 -7.28 7.58
CA CYS A 87 18.72 -8.46 8.44
C CYS A 87 19.66 -8.31 9.66
N LYS A 88 20.44 -7.22 9.72
CA LYS A 88 21.19 -6.83 10.93
C LYS A 88 20.26 -6.42 12.08
N ASN A 89 19.11 -5.83 11.79
CA ASN A 89 18.03 -5.53 12.74
C ASN A 89 16.69 -6.06 12.20
N PRO A 90 16.45 -7.38 12.29
CA PRO A 90 15.32 -8.02 11.63
C PRO A 90 13.99 -7.73 12.32
N TYR A 91 12.93 -7.70 11.53
CA TYR A 91 11.57 -7.89 12.01
C TYR A 91 11.35 -9.35 12.39
N VAL A 92 10.96 -9.62 13.64
CA VAL A 92 10.77 -10.98 14.14
C VAL A 92 9.28 -11.29 14.21
N ILE A 93 8.85 -12.28 13.44
CA ILE A 93 7.51 -12.86 13.51
C ILE A 93 7.61 -14.10 14.40
N THR A 94 6.99 -14.06 15.58
CA THR A 94 6.95 -15.22 16.49
C THR A 94 5.62 -15.95 16.38
N ALA A 95 5.59 -17.21 16.81
CA ALA A 95 4.34 -17.95 16.98
C ALA A 95 3.50 -17.29 18.09
N GLY A 96 2.19 -17.19 17.86
CA GLY A 96 1.21 -16.81 18.86
C GLY A 96 0.78 -18.01 19.71
N SER A 97 0.08 -17.76 20.82
CA SER A 97 -0.37 -18.83 21.73
C SER A 97 -1.62 -19.54 21.25
N SER A 98 -2.39 -18.93 20.34
CA SER A 98 -3.63 -19.46 19.75
C SER A 98 -3.42 -20.05 18.34
N GLY A 99 -2.17 -20.27 17.94
CA GLY A 99 -1.80 -20.78 16.62
C GLY A 99 -1.73 -19.71 15.52
N GLY A 100 -1.77 -18.43 15.91
CA GLY A 100 -1.50 -17.30 15.03
C GLY A 100 -0.01 -16.93 14.99
N VAL A 101 0.26 -15.69 14.57
CA VAL A 101 1.58 -15.07 14.56
C VAL A 101 1.55 -13.73 15.26
N ILE A 102 2.62 -13.38 15.96
CA ILE A 102 2.75 -12.08 16.60
C ILE A 102 3.34 -11.08 15.61
N MET A 103 2.54 -10.08 15.23
CA MET A 103 2.88 -9.06 14.24
C MET A 103 2.23 -7.72 14.59
N HIS A 104 2.74 -6.65 14.00
CA HIS A 104 2.20 -5.30 14.15
C HIS A 104 1.12 -5.07 13.09
N LEU A 105 -0.04 -4.56 13.51
CA LEU A 105 -0.99 -3.95 12.60
C LEU A 105 -0.42 -2.66 11.99
N ALA A 106 -1.09 -2.12 10.97
CA ALA A 106 -0.77 -0.77 10.50
C ALA A 106 -0.86 0.22 11.66
N ASP A 107 0.14 1.09 11.78
CA ASP A 107 0.20 2.19 12.76
C ASP A 107 0.20 1.78 14.25
N GLN A 108 0.19 0.48 14.57
CA GLN A 108 0.24 0.00 15.95
C GLN A 108 1.68 -0.22 16.39
N ALA A 109 2.06 0.41 17.50
CA ALA A 109 3.39 0.28 18.09
C ALA A 109 3.59 -1.06 18.81
N THR A 110 2.52 -1.68 19.30
CA THR A 110 2.56 -2.96 19.99
C THR A 110 2.19 -4.08 19.04
N PRO A 111 3.01 -5.16 18.96
CA PRO A 111 2.62 -6.34 18.21
C PRO A 111 1.50 -7.07 18.94
N GLN A 112 0.65 -7.73 18.16
CA GLN A 112 -0.48 -8.52 18.64
C GLN A 112 -0.55 -9.83 17.87
N GLU A 113 -1.30 -10.78 18.41
CA GLU A 113 -1.54 -12.04 17.72
C GLU A 113 -2.52 -11.85 16.55
N LEU A 114 -2.09 -12.22 15.35
CA LEU A 114 -2.85 -12.21 14.11
C LEU A 114 -3.02 -13.64 13.60
N ARG A 115 -4.13 -13.91 12.91
CA ARG A 115 -4.46 -15.20 12.32
C ARG A 115 -4.12 -15.22 10.84
N LEU A 116 -3.79 -16.41 10.36
CA LEU A 116 -3.66 -16.71 8.93
C LEU A 116 -5.03 -17.16 8.43
N LYS A 117 -5.64 -16.37 7.56
CA LYS A 117 -7.01 -16.56 7.07
C LYS A 117 -7.02 -16.79 5.57
N GLY A 118 -7.82 -17.74 5.09
CA GLY A 118 -8.09 -17.98 3.68
C GLY A 118 -9.39 -17.30 3.22
N SER A 119 -9.57 -17.20 1.91
CA SER A 119 -10.85 -16.82 1.30
C SER A 119 -11.34 -17.86 0.29
N PRO A 120 -12.64 -17.84 -0.07
CA PRO A 120 -13.18 -18.65 -1.16
C PRO A 120 -12.50 -18.40 -2.53
N SER A 121 -11.90 -17.22 -2.72
CA SER A 121 -11.13 -16.89 -3.93
C SER A 121 -9.70 -17.43 -3.93
N GLY A 122 -9.30 -18.20 -2.90
CA GLY A 122 -7.96 -18.78 -2.78
C GLY A 122 -6.89 -17.79 -2.30
N LYS A 123 -7.27 -16.58 -1.89
CA LYS A 123 -6.34 -15.60 -1.31
C LYS A 123 -6.09 -15.92 0.16
N ASN A 124 -4.93 -15.49 0.66
CA ASN A 124 -4.55 -15.64 2.07
C ASN A 124 -4.35 -14.26 2.69
N TYR A 125 -4.64 -14.13 3.98
CA TYR A 125 -4.63 -12.88 4.72
C TYR A 125 -3.99 -13.07 6.10
N ILE A 126 -3.41 -11.99 6.63
CA ILE A 126 -2.91 -11.92 8.00
C ILE A 126 -3.63 -10.78 8.71
N GLY A 127 -4.34 -11.07 9.79
CA GLY A 127 -5.04 -10.04 10.55
C GLY A 127 -5.80 -10.57 11.75
N PRO A 128 -6.59 -9.73 12.43
CA PRO A 128 -7.39 -10.14 13.58
C PRO A 128 -8.39 -11.26 13.22
N ALA A 129 -8.86 -11.98 14.24
CA ALA A 129 -9.92 -12.97 14.08
C ALA A 129 -11.20 -12.31 13.53
N GLY A 130 -11.92 -13.01 12.65
CA GLY A 130 -13.16 -12.52 12.07
C GLY A 130 -13.24 -12.68 10.55
N PRO A 131 -14.26 -12.05 9.93
CA PRO A 131 -14.52 -12.19 8.50
C PRO A 131 -13.32 -11.82 7.64
N THR A 132 -13.26 -12.40 6.44
CA THR A 132 -12.13 -12.24 5.51
C THR A 132 -12.60 -11.84 4.11
N PRO A 133 -12.04 -10.79 3.49
CA PRO A 133 -11.10 -9.83 4.09
C PRO A 133 -11.76 -8.89 5.10
N GLY A 134 -11.08 -8.61 6.20
CA GLY A 134 -11.37 -7.51 7.13
C GLY A 134 -10.49 -6.29 6.87
N GLU A 135 -10.91 -5.11 7.32
CA GLU A 135 -10.21 -3.84 7.05
C GLU A 135 -8.77 -3.81 7.59
N GLN A 136 -8.55 -4.43 8.76
CA GLN A 136 -7.24 -4.51 9.40
C GLN A 136 -6.35 -5.65 8.86
N ASP A 137 -6.86 -6.42 7.89
CA ASP A 137 -6.08 -7.48 7.28
C ASP A 137 -5.02 -6.92 6.33
N ARG A 138 -4.00 -7.73 6.10
CA ARG A 138 -3.17 -7.63 4.90
C ARG A 138 -3.32 -8.90 4.08
N GLU A 139 -3.52 -8.75 2.78
CA GLU A 139 -3.45 -9.83 1.80
C GLU A 139 -1.99 -10.29 1.66
N ILE A 140 -1.78 -11.60 1.64
CA ILE A 140 -0.52 -12.20 1.19
C ILE A 140 -0.59 -12.24 -0.34
N VAL A 141 0.10 -11.29 -0.97
CA VAL A 141 0.14 -11.14 -2.43
C VAL A 141 0.98 -12.25 -3.05
N SER A 142 2.09 -12.64 -2.41
CA SER A 142 2.90 -13.79 -2.80
C SER A 142 3.75 -14.29 -1.65
N PHE A 143 4.01 -15.59 -1.64
CA PHE A 143 4.91 -16.22 -0.68
C PHE A 143 5.57 -17.46 -1.32
N ASP A 144 6.90 -17.55 -1.26
CA ASP A 144 7.68 -18.66 -1.82
C ASP A 144 8.52 -19.41 -0.77
N GLY A 145 8.24 -19.18 0.52
CA GLY A 145 9.03 -19.71 1.64
C GLY A 145 10.21 -18.83 2.05
N ARG A 146 10.71 -17.94 1.17
CA ARG A 146 11.86 -17.05 1.43
C ARG A 146 11.49 -15.57 1.36
N VAL A 147 10.59 -15.18 0.48
CA VAL A 147 10.08 -13.83 0.28
C VAL A 147 8.58 -13.86 0.48
N LEU A 148 8.11 -13.06 1.43
CA LEU A 148 6.70 -12.83 1.70
C LEU A 148 6.37 -11.39 1.30
N ILE A 149 5.39 -11.21 0.43
CA ILE A 149 4.88 -9.89 0.04
C ILE A 149 3.44 -9.76 0.51
N THR A 150 3.16 -8.68 1.23
CA THR A 150 1.81 -8.39 1.72
C THR A 150 1.36 -7.00 1.33
N ARG A 151 0.04 -6.81 1.23
CA ARG A 151 -0.58 -5.51 0.99
C ARG A 151 -1.75 -5.32 1.95
N PHE A 152 -1.85 -4.15 2.58
CA PHE A 152 -2.99 -3.83 3.44
C PHE A 152 -4.30 -3.81 2.65
N ILE A 153 -5.39 -4.26 3.29
CA ILE A 153 -6.74 -4.17 2.72
C ILE A 153 -7.30 -2.76 2.83
N ASP A 154 -7.09 -2.12 3.99
CA ASP A 154 -7.38 -0.71 4.15
C ASP A 154 -6.63 0.12 3.09
N LYS A 155 -7.38 0.93 2.34
CA LYS A 155 -6.88 1.67 1.17
C LYS A 155 -5.90 2.77 1.57
N ASP A 156 -6.11 3.39 2.72
CA ASP A 156 -5.21 4.43 3.23
C ASP A 156 -3.86 3.83 3.66
N ALA A 157 -3.87 2.76 4.46
CA ALA A 157 -2.67 2.03 4.84
C ALA A 157 -1.95 1.46 3.61
N ALA A 158 -2.67 0.92 2.62
CA ALA A 158 -2.07 0.44 1.38
C ALA A 158 -1.38 1.58 0.60
N THR A 159 -1.96 2.78 0.59
CA THR A 159 -1.37 3.96 -0.06
C THR A 159 -0.14 4.46 0.68
N ARG A 160 -0.14 4.48 2.02
CA ARG A 160 0.99 4.96 2.83
C ARG A 160 2.16 3.99 2.85
N TYR A 161 1.88 2.70 3.00
CA TYR A 161 2.89 1.67 3.21
C TYR A 161 3.27 0.89 1.95
N GLY A 162 2.37 0.82 0.97
CA GLY A 162 2.57 0.06 -0.26
C GLY A 162 2.57 -1.45 -0.02
N ASN A 163 3.29 -2.17 -0.88
CA ASN A 163 3.54 -3.60 -0.71
C ASN A 163 4.71 -3.78 0.26
N MET A 164 4.44 -4.39 1.40
CA MET A 164 5.47 -4.77 2.36
C MET A 164 6.18 -6.01 1.85
N VAL A 165 7.51 -6.01 1.93
CA VAL A 165 8.38 -7.11 1.52
C VAL A 165 9.15 -7.60 2.72
N TYR A 166 8.96 -8.87 3.04
CA TYR A 166 9.69 -9.59 4.07
C TYR A 166 10.61 -10.59 3.38
N VAL A 167 11.92 -10.48 3.60
CA VAL A 167 12.92 -11.44 3.08
C VAL A 167 13.52 -12.21 4.26
N ARG A 168 13.49 -13.55 4.22
CA ARG A 168 14.06 -14.36 5.30
C ARG A 168 15.52 -14.00 5.52
N CYS A 169 15.87 -13.75 6.79
CA CYS A 169 17.26 -13.60 7.19
C CYS A 169 17.94 -14.95 7.30
N ALA A 170 19.25 -15.00 7.01
CA ALA A 170 20.04 -16.19 7.25
C ALA A 170 19.98 -16.60 8.74
N PRO A 171 20.08 -17.92 9.05
CA PRO A 171 20.29 -18.38 10.41
C PRO A 171 21.46 -17.63 11.04
N ARG A 172 21.37 -17.29 12.33
CA ARG A 172 22.55 -16.81 13.05
C ARG A 172 23.55 -17.97 13.08
N ALA A 173 24.78 -17.71 12.63
CA ALA A 173 25.91 -18.59 12.89
C ALA A 173 26.25 -18.58 14.38
#